data_AF-M5XKC3-F1
#
_entry.id   AF-M5XKC3-F1
#
_cell.length_a   1.000
_cell.length_b   1.000
_cell.length_c   1.000
_cell.angle_alpha   90.00
_cell.angle_beta   90.00
_cell.angle_gamma   90.00
#
_symmetry.space_group_name_H-M   'P 1'
#
loop_
_entity.id
_entity.type
_entity.pdbx_description
1 polymer ?
#
loop_
_entity_poly.entity_id
_entity_poly.type
_entity_poly.pdbx_seq_one_letter_code
_entity_poly.pdbx_strand_id
1 'polypeptide(L)'
;MDKVDEDMSDTKDHFDAKRPDPCRDNDEEIVESDIELDATDVVEPDNDPPQKMGNPSVEVTEEMQDAAQIEKSKALDAISEGKLDEAIDHITEAIMLNPTSAILKATRASVFVKLNKPNAAIRDANAALEINPDSAKGYKIRGMAKAMLGHWEEAASDLNVASKLDYDGEIGLVLKKVEPNVRKIEEHRRKYERLHKEREIKSAERERKRQAEARERDALSALKDGEVIGIHSAKELETKLNAASRTLRLAILYFTTKWCGACRVISPLYTSLAGKYPKAVFLKVDIDEARDVAADWNIGSVPAFFFVRNGKEVDKMVGADKTALEGKIAQHAGST
;
A
#
# COMPACT_ATOMS: atom_id res chain seq x y z
N MET A 1 35.46 34.25 44.99
CA MET A 1 34.51 33.17 45.29
C MET A 1 33.28 33.38 44.43
N ASP A 2 32.86 32.57 43.46
CA ASP A 2 33.37 31.35 42.81
C ASP A 2 32.60 31.29 41.47
N LYS A 3 33.27 31.47 40.33
CA LYS A 3 33.43 30.49 39.23
C LYS A 3 32.54 29.23 39.26
N VAL A 4 31.72 29.07 38.22
CA VAL A 4 31.63 27.90 37.30
C VAL A 4 31.12 28.48 35.95
N ASP A 5 31.95 28.77 34.96
CA ASP A 5 32.43 27.91 33.83
C ASP A 5 31.27 27.34 32.98
N GLU A 6 31.01 27.93 31.80
CA GLU A 6 31.40 27.47 30.44
C GLU A 6 30.36 26.49 29.82
N ASP A 7 29.71 26.82 28.70
CA ASP A 7 30.25 26.56 27.35
C ASP A 7 29.21 26.84 26.24
N MET A 8 29.77 27.09 25.06
CA MET A 8 29.21 27.36 23.75
C MET A 8 28.25 26.30 23.20
N SER A 9 27.33 26.72 22.33
CA SER A 9 27.39 26.30 20.91
C SER A 9 26.44 27.12 20.05
N ASP A 10 27.07 27.86 19.14
CA ASP A 10 26.55 28.54 17.96
C ASP A 10 26.10 27.51 16.92
N THR A 11 24.84 27.53 16.47
CA THR A 11 24.45 26.91 15.20
C THR A 11 23.43 27.77 14.48
N LYS A 12 23.97 28.54 13.52
CA LYS A 12 23.28 29.04 12.33
C LYS A 12 22.51 27.90 11.66
N ASP A 13 21.18 27.94 11.73
CA ASP A 13 20.37 27.16 10.79
C ASP A 13 20.37 27.87 9.43
N HIS A 14 21.22 27.30 8.58
CA HIS A 14 21.27 27.49 7.15
C HIS A 14 19.90 27.10 6.58
N PHE A 15 19.07 28.08 6.23
CA PHE A 15 17.90 27.84 5.37
C PHE A 15 18.42 27.48 3.98
N ASP A 16 18.73 26.19 3.82
CA ASP A 16 19.07 25.58 2.53
C ASP A 16 17.84 25.69 1.62
N ALA A 17 17.84 26.71 0.77
CA ALA A 17 16.99 26.78 -0.39
C ALA A 17 17.38 25.62 -1.31
N LYS A 18 16.76 24.45 -1.07
CA LYS A 18 16.81 23.28 -1.96
C LYS A 18 16.49 23.76 -3.36
N ARG A 19 17.51 23.75 -4.22
CA ARG A 19 17.33 23.89 -5.67
C ARG A 19 16.28 22.86 -6.11
N PRO A 20 15.29 23.25 -6.92
CA PRO A 20 14.29 22.30 -7.39
C PRO A 20 14.98 21.22 -8.20
N ASP A 21 14.80 19.97 -7.76
CA ASP A 21 15.26 18.78 -8.46
C ASP A 21 14.54 18.70 -9.82
N PRO A 22 15.23 18.71 -10.97
CA PRO A 22 14.60 18.75 -12.30
C PRO A 22 13.81 17.48 -12.64
N CYS A 23 13.87 16.45 -11.79
CA CYS A 23 13.27 15.14 -12.03
C CYS A 23 12.00 14.85 -11.21
N ARG A 24 11.47 15.82 -10.45
CA ARG A 24 10.09 15.72 -9.95
C ARG A 24 9.13 16.03 -11.09
N ASP A 25 8.97 15.05 -11.99
CA ASP A 25 7.82 14.97 -12.88
C ASP A 25 6.58 15.23 -12.02
N ASN A 26 5.72 16.15 -12.46
CA ASN A 26 4.46 16.49 -11.80
C ASN A 26 3.73 15.21 -11.36
N ASP A 27 3.91 14.85 -10.10
CA ASP A 27 3.03 13.92 -9.40
C ASP A 27 1.71 14.67 -9.32
N GLU A 28 0.84 14.45 -10.31
CA GLU A 28 -0.56 14.83 -10.23
C GLU A 28 -1.12 14.16 -8.98
N GLU A 29 -1.08 14.86 -7.85
CA GLU A 29 -1.70 14.46 -6.60
C GLU A 29 -3.14 14.08 -6.92
N ILE A 30 -3.61 12.95 -6.39
CA ILE A 30 -5.00 12.57 -6.62
C ILE A 30 -5.84 13.62 -5.90
N VAL A 31 -6.35 14.60 -6.64
CA VAL A 31 -7.21 15.64 -6.08
C VAL A 31 -8.53 14.97 -5.73
N GLU A 32 -8.76 14.81 -4.44
CA GLU A 32 -10.06 14.37 -3.94
C GLU A 32 -11.09 15.46 -4.21
N SER A 33 -12.06 15.18 -5.09
CA SER A 33 -13.18 16.06 -5.32
C SER A 33 -14.12 15.93 -4.14
N ASP A 34 -14.52 17.05 -3.57
CA ASP A 34 -15.50 17.09 -2.49
C ASP A 34 -16.81 16.41 -2.90
N ILE A 35 -17.38 15.60 -2.00
CA ILE A 35 -18.67 14.93 -2.22
C ILE A 35 -19.79 15.87 -1.77
N GLU A 36 -20.75 16.12 -2.67
CA GLU A 36 -21.97 16.85 -2.31
C GLU A 36 -22.99 15.91 -1.65
N LEU A 37 -23.02 15.91 -0.33
CA LEU A 37 -24.00 15.19 0.49
C LEU A 37 -25.18 16.10 0.85
N ASP A 38 -26.38 15.53 0.92
CA ASP A 38 -27.54 16.26 1.43
C ASP A 38 -27.42 16.40 2.95
N ALA A 39 -27.16 17.61 3.43
CA ALA A 39 -26.99 17.93 4.83
C ALA A 39 -28.23 18.61 5.45
N THR A 40 -29.38 18.59 4.78
CA THR A 40 -30.58 19.35 5.19
C THR A 40 -31.08 18.98 6.59
N ASP A 41 -30.99 17.71 6.98
CA ASP A 41 -31.43 17.20 8.28
C ASP A 41 -30.27 17.05 9.30
N VAL A 42 -29.07 17.54 8.96
CA VAL A 42 -27.90 17.45 9.84
C VAL A 42 -27.96 18.57 10.88
N VAL A 43 -27.80 18.19 12.14
CA VAL A 43 -27.76 19.10 13.28
C VAL A 43 -26.33 19.20 13.81
N GLU A 44 -26.02 20.30 14.47
CA GLU A 44 -24.74 20.45 15.16
C GLU A 44 -24.62 19.46 16.32
N PRO A 45 -23.42 18.91 16.58
CA PRO A 45 -23.20 18.01 17.71
C PRO A 45 -23.45 18.71 19.05
N ASP A 46 -24.21 18.08 19.95
CA ASP A 46 -24.32 18.54 21.33
C ASP A 46 -23.00 18.29 22.07
N ASN A 47 -22.36 19.38 22.48
CA ASN A 47 -21.10 19.38 23.23
C ASN A 47 -21.32 19.51 24.74
N ASP A 48 -22.50 19.12 25.22
CA ASP A 48 -22.83 19.12 26.64
C ASP A 48 -21.99 18.07 27.40
N PRO A 49 -21.69 18.30 28.70
CA PRO A 49 -21.07 17.29 29.55
C PRO A 49 -21.82 15.96 29.52
N PRO A 50 -21.14 14.80 29.64
CA PRO A 50 -21.80 13.51 29.66
C PRO A 50 -22.89 13.43 30.73
N GLN A 51 -24.08 12.99 30.33
CA GLN A 51 -25.22 12.87 31.23
C GLN A 51 -25.01 11.79 32.32
N LYS A 52 -25.75 11.90 33.43
CA LYS A 52 -25.66 10.93 34.54
C LYS A 52 -26.14 9.54 34.09
N MET A 53 -25.34 8.51 34.32
CA MET A 53 -25.60 7.13 33.85
C MET A 53 -25.93 6.11 34.95
N GLY A 54 -25.91 6.53 36.22
CA GLY A 54 -25.96 5.64 37.38
C GLY A 54 -24.69 4.79 37.53
N ASN A 55 -24.57 4.06 38.65
CA ASN A 55 -23.46 3.14 38.89
C ASN A 55 -23.91 1.70 38.58
N PRO A 56 -23.40 1.05 37.51
CA PRO A 56 -23.82 -0.28 37.11
C PRO A 56 -23.58 -1.38 38.16
N SER A 57 -22.70 -1.14 39.14
CA SER A 57 -22.37 -2.12 40.18
C SER A 57 -23.31 -2.09 41.40
N VAL A 58 -24.29 -1.18 41.44
CA VAL A 58 -25.25 -1.11 42.54
C VAL A 58 -26.23 -2.28 42.47
N GLU A 59 -26.40 -2.99 43.57
CA GLU A 59 -27.45 -4.02 43.70
C GLU A 59 -28.82 -3.35 43.70
N VAL A 60 -29.65 -3.70 42.71
CA VAL A 60 -30.98 -3.11 42.53
C VAL A 60 -31.99 -3.93 43.31
N THR A 61 -32.49 -3.38 44.43
CA THR A 61 -33.54 -4.00 45.27
C THR A 61 -34.92 -3.89 44.61
N GLU A 62 -35.89 -4.70 45.03
CA GLU A 62 -37.27 -4.62 44.54
C GLU A 62 -37.87 -3.22 44.76
N GLU A 63 -37.64 -2.61 45.93
CA GLU A 63 -38.08 -1.24 46.22
C GLU A 63 -37.48 -0.21 45.23
N MET A 64 -36.21 -0.36 44.85
CA MET A 64 -35.56 0.50 43.85
C MET A 64 -36.12 0.26 42.45
N GLN A 65 -36.48 -0.97 42.10
CA GLN A 65 -37.13 -1.29 40.83
C GLN A 65 -38.52 -0.66 40.75
N ASP A 66 -39.32 -0.78 41.81
CA ASP A 66 -40.66 -0.20 41.89
C ASP A 66 -40.60 1.33 41.84
N ALA A 67 -39.69 1.95 42.58
CA ALA A 67 -39.45 3.39 42.53
C ALA A 67 -39.01 3.85 41.13
N ALA A 68 -38.09 3.12 40.48
CA ALA A 68 -37.66 3.42 39.12
C ALA A 68 -38.81 3.31 38.11
N GLN A 69 -39.71 2.35 38.30
CA GLN A 69 -40.89 2.17 37.44
C GLN A 69 -41.91 3.29 37.63
N ILE A 70 -42.08 3.82 38.84
CA ILE A 70 -42.91 5.00 39.12
C ILE A 70 -42.33 6.23 38.40
N GLU A 71 -41.04 6.50 38.54
CA GLU A 71 -40.39 7.63 37.86
C GLU A 71 -40.43 7.48 36.34
N LYS A 72 -40.27 6.27 35.81
CA LYS A 72 -40.48 5.98 34.39
C LYS A 72 -41.90 6.31 33.93
N SER A 73 -42.92 5.98 34.72
CA SER A 73 -44.32 6.31 34.38
C SER A 73 -44.50 7.82 34.27
N LYS A 74 -44.02 8.58 35.26
CA LYS A 74 -44.06 10.05 35.24
C LYS A 74 -43.36 10.64 34.01
N ALA A 75 -42.21 10.06 33.64
CA ALA A 75 -41.51 10.49 32.44
C ALA A 75 -42.31 10.23 31.15
N LEU A 76 -43.01 9.10 31.04
CA LEU A 76 -43.85 8.81 29.88
C LEU A 76 -45.03 9.78 29.79
N ASP A 77 -45.62 10.14 30.92
CA ASP A 77 -46.67 11.16 31.00
C ASP A 77 -46.13 12.52 30.54
N ALA A 78 -44.97 12.94 31.04
CA ALA A 78 -44.29 14.17 30.62
C ALA A 78 -43.95 14.18 29.10
N ILE A 79 -43.53 13.03 28.53
CA ILE A 79 -43.31 12.89 27.08
C ILE A 79 -44.62 13.09 26.31
N SER A 80 -45.73 12.55 26.80
CA SER A 80 -47.05 12.71 26.16
C SER A 80 -47.56 14.14 26.21
N GLU A 81 -47.22 14.88 27.27
CA GLU A 81 -47.50 16.31 27.42
C GLU A 81 -46.51 17.22 26.66
N GLY A 82 -45.45 16.66 26.08
CA GLY A 82 -44.42 17.39 25.35
C GLY A 82 -43.38 18.10 26.24
N LYS A 83 -43.38 17.83 27.55
CA LYS A 83 -42.42 18.37 28.52
C LYS A 83 -41.15 17.51 28.54
N LEU A 84 -40.32 17.69 27.51
CA LEU A 84 -39.17 16.82 27.25
C LEU A 84 -38.05 16.95 28.28
N ASP A 85 -37.80 18.15 28.82
CA ASP A 85 -36.78 18.36 29.85
C ASP A 85 -37.19 17.69 31.19
N GLU A 86 -38.44 17.87 31.62
CA GLU A 86 -38.99 17.19 32.80
C GLU A 86 -38.95 15.66 32.63
N ALA A 87 -39.22 15.16 31.42
CA ALA A 87 -39.10 13.74 31.13
C ALA A 87 -37.66 13.22 31.29
N ILE A 88 -36.64 14.00 30.89
CA ILE A 88 -35.23 13.62 31.08
C ILE A 88 -34.89 13.53 32.57
N ASP A 89 -35.38 14.46 33.38
CA ASP A 89 -35.13 14.45 34.81
C ASP A 89 -35.72 13.19 35.45
N HIS A 90 -37.01 12.90 35.19
CA HIS A 90 -37.66 11.69 35.69
C HIS A 90 -36.98 10.40 35.21
N ILE A 91 -36.56 10.30 33.95
CA ILE A 91 -35.83 9.10 33.47
C ILE A 91 -34.44 9.03 34.08
N THR A 92 -33.79 10.16 34.33
CA THR A 92 -32.47 10.19 34.97
C THR A 92 -32.55 9.68 36.40
N GLU A 93 -33.54 10.11 37.18
CA GLU A 93 -33.79 9.56 38.52
C GLU A 93 -34.12 8.05 38.45
N ALA A 94 -34.94 7.61 37.48
CA ALA A 94 -35.19 6.19 37.26
C ALA A 94 -33.91 5.39 36.95
N ILE A 95 -32.98 5.94 36.17
CA ILE A 95 -31.68 5.32 35.86
C ILE A 95 -30.77 5.29 37.08
N MET A 96 -30.80 6.30 37.95
CA MET A 96 -30.03 6.31 39.19
C MET A 96 -30.50 5.20 40.15
N LEU A 97 -31.80 4.90 40.15
CA LEU A 97 -32.42 3.82 40.92
C LEU A 97 -32.22 2.43 40.29
N ASN A 98 -32.28 2.33 38.96
CA ASN A 98 -32.06 1.07 38.22
C ASN A 98 -31.10 1.27 37.03
N PRO A 99 -29.78 1.31 37.29
CA PRO A 99 -28.77 1.62 36.28
C PRO A 99 -28.59 0.52 35.22
N THR A 100 -29.02 -0.71 35.52
CA THR A 100 -28.90 -1.88 34.65
C THR A 100 -30.11 -2.07 33.72
N SER A 101 -31.03 -1.11 33.66
CA SER A 101 -32.20 -1.19 32.78
C SER A 101 -31.91 -0.60 31.39
N ALA A 102 -31.81 -1.46 30.37
CA ALA A 102 -31.68 -1.05 28.97
C ALA A 102 -32.87 -0.19 28.50
N ILE A 103 -34.07 -0.48 28.99
CA ILE A 103 -35.31 0.19 28.57
C ILE A 103 -35.31 1.65 29.03
N LEU A 104 -34.84 1.94 30.24
CA LEU A 104 -34.75 3.32 30.75
C LEU A 104 -33.78 4.14 29.90
N LYS A 105 -32.58 3.60 29.63
CA LYS A 105 -31.57 4.25 28.79
C LYS A 105 -32.08 4.48 27.37
N ALA A 106 -32.69 3.47 26.74
CA ALA A 106 -33.30 3.62 25.41
C ALA A 106 -34.46 4.64 25.41
N THR A 107 -35.20 4.77 26.50
CA THR A 107 -36.28 5.76 26.59
C THR A 107 -35.73 7.17 26.69
N ARG A 108 -34.69 7.40 27.51
CA ARG A 108 -34.02 8.70 27.59
C ARG A 108 -33.35 9.08 26.27
N ALA A 109 -32.70 8.13 25.61
CA ALA A 109 -32.13 8.33 24.27
C ALA A 109 -33.18 8.83 23.26
N SER A 110 -34.40 8.29 23.30
CA SER A 110 -35.49 8.74 22.42
C SER A 110 -35.94 10.18 22.70
N VAL A 111 -35.87 10.62 23.96
CA VAL A 111 -36.16 12.01 24.34
C VAL A 111 -35.04 12.94 23.86
N PHE A 112 -33.77 12.51 23.98
CA PHE A 112 -32.64 13.27 23.46
C PHE A 112 -32.68 13.48 21.95
N VAL A 113 -33.12 12.46 21.18
CA VAL A 113 -33.37 12.63 19.74
C VAL A 113 -34.41 13.71 19.47
N LYS A 114 -35.53 13.73 20.23
CA LYS A 114 -36.57 14.77 20.09
C LYS A 114 -36.08 16.17 20.47
N LEU A 115 -35.06 16.28 21.32
CA LEU A 115 -34.42 17.53 21.72
C LEU A 115 -33.25 17.95 20.82
N ASN A 116 -32.99 17.25 19.71
CA ASN A 116 -31.82 17.48 18.87
C ASN A 116 -30.49 17.38 19.62
N LYS A 117 -30.37 16.43 20.56
CA LYS A 117 -29.12 16.10 21.29
C LYS A 117 -28.58 14.72 20.89
N PRO A 118 -28.06 14.57 19.65
CA PRO A 118 -27.68 13.26 19.12
C PRO A 118 -26.51 12.56 19.85
N ASN A 119 -25.48 13.27 20.32
CA ASN A 119 -24.38 12.67 21.08
C ASN A 119 -24.86 12.10 22.42
N ALA A 120 -25.68 12.85 23.17
CA ALA A 120 -26.32 12.32 24.38
C ALA A 120 -27.17 11.07 24.08
N ALA A 121 -27.97 11.11 22.99
CA ALA A 121 -28.75 9.96 22.55
C ALA A 121 -27.88 8.74 22.20
N ILE A 122 -26.75 8.94 21.51
CA ILE A 122 -25.82 7.86 21.14
C ILE A 122 -25.21 7.21 22.39
N ARG A 123 -24.81 8.00 23.40
CA ARG A 123 -24.26 7.46 24.66
C ARG A 123 -25.28 6.56 25.37
N ASP A 124 -26.52 7.02 25.49
CA ASP A 124 -27.58 6.23 26.12
C ASP A 124 -27.96 4.99 25.29
N ALA A 125 -28.02 5.11 23.97
CA ALA A 125 -28.32 3.99 23.08
C ALA A 125 -27.21 2.94 23.10
N ASN A 126 -25.93 3.34 23.15
CA ASN A 126 -24.80 2.43 23.34
C ASN A 126 -24.92 1.68 24.67
N ALA A 127 -25.13 2.39 25.77
CA ALA A 127 -25.28 1.77 27.08
C ALA A 127 -26.52 0.86 27.15
N ALA A 128 -27.60 1.17 26.43
CA ALA A 128 -28.76 0.29 26.30
C ALA A 128 -28.43 -1.00 25.53
N LEU A 129 -27.65 -0.90 24.45
CA LEU A 129 -27.21 -2.04 23.63
C LEU A 129 -26.13 -2.89 24.29
N GLU A 130 -25.30 -2.31 25.17
CA GLU A 130 -24.38 -3.07 26.02
C GLU A 130 -25.13 -3.98 26.99
N ILE A 131 -26.27 -3.54 27.50
CA ILE A 131 -27.13 -4.31 28.41
C ILE A 131 -28.01 -5.30 27.61
N ASN A 132 -28.60 -4.86 26.51
CA ASN A 132 -29.45 -5.68 25.65
C ASN A 132 -29.05 -5.52 24.17
N PRO A 133 -28.15 -6.39 23.67
CA PRO A 133 -27.69 -6.36 22.30
C PRO A 133 -28.78 -6.58 21.25
N ASP A 134 -29.89 -7.24 21.60
CA ASP A 134 -30.99 -7.53 20.67
C ASP A 134 -32.09 -6.46 20.66
N SER A 135 -31.80 -5.27 21.21
CA SER A 135 -32.77 -4.18 21.28
C SER A 135 -32.94 -3.46 19.95
N ALA A 136 -34.01 -3.77 19.20
CA ALA A 136 -34.39 -3.05 17.99
C ALA A 136 -34.51 -1.52 18.23
N LYS A 137 -35.13 -1.13 19.35
CA LYS A 137 -35.27 0.28 19.77
C LYS A 137 -33.91 0.95 20.00
N GLY A 138 -32.95 0.25 20.60
CA GLY A 138 -31.59 0.77 20.81
C GLY A 138 -30.89 1.10 19.49
N TYR A 139 -30.90 0.17 18.54
CA TYR A 139 -30.36 0.38 17.20
C TYR A 139 -31.08 1.50 16.44
N LYS A 140 -32.42 1.53 16.48
CA LYS A 140 -33.22 2.57 15.82
C LYS A 140 -32.79 3.96 16.30
N ILE A 141 -32.74 4.18 17.61
CA ILE A 141 -32.42 5.49 18.19
C ILE A 141 -30.97 5.88 17.88
N ARG A 142 -30.03 4.94 17.99
CA ARG A 142 -28.62 5.19 17.65
C ARG A 142 -28.46 5.56 16.17
N GLY A 143 -29.13 4.84 15.28
CA GLY A 143 -29.12 5.10 13.85
C GLY A 143 -29.72 6.47 13.50
N MET A 144 -30.84 6.85 14.12
CA MET A 144 -31.44 8.18 13.97
C MET A 144 -30.49 9.29 14.45
N ALA A 145 -29.92 9.15 15.64
CA ALA A 145 -29.00 10.14 16.20
C ALA A 145 -27.72 10.28 15.35
N LYS A 146 -27.19 9.19 14.81
CA LYS A 146 -26.06 9.22 13.86
C LYS A 146 -26.43 9.88 12.52
N ALA A 147 -27.65 9.67 12.02
CA ALA A 147 -28.13 10.36 10.83
C ALA A 147 -28.18 11.88 11.04
N MET A 148 -28.62 12.33 12.22
CA MET A 148 -28.62 13.75 12.59
C MET A 148 -27.22 14.34 12.65
N LEU A 149 -26.18 13.55 12.94
CA LEU A 149 -24.78 13.99 12.89
C LEU A 149 -24.13 13.87 11.49
N GLY A 150 -24.88 13.40 10.49
CA GLY A 150 -24.33 13.14 9.15
C GLY A 150 -23.46 11.89 9.07
N HIS A 151 -23.48 11.01 10.07
CA HIS A 151 -22.77 9.72 10.04
C HIS A 151 -23.59 8.69 9.25
N TRP A 152 -23.74 8.92 7.94
CA TRP A 152 -24.70 8.23 7.08
C TRP A 152 -24.49 6.71 7.01
N GLU A 153 -23.26 6.24 6.83
CA GLU A 153 -22.94 4.80 6.72
C GLU A 153 -23.30 4.06 8.02
N GLU A 154 -22.89 4.61 9.17
CA GLU A 154 -23.19 4.01 10.47
C GLU A 154 -24.69 4.07 10.79
N ALA A 155 -25.35 5.17 10.45
CA ALA A 155 -26.79 5.33 10.63
C ALA A 155 -27.56 4.27 9.83
N ALA A 156 -27.24 4.09 8.55
CA ALA A 156 -27.86 3.08 7.72
C ALA A 156 -27.62 1.66 8.26
N SER A 157 -26.43 1.38 8.77
CA SER A 157 -26.11 0.08 9.38
C SER A 157 -27.01 -0.21 10.58
N ASP A 158 -27.07 0.72 11.53
CA ASP A 158 -27.89 0.59 12.75
C ASP A 158 -29.39 0.49 12.41
N LEU A 159 -29.90 1.30 11.49
CA LEU A 159 -31.30 1.26 11.05
C LEU A 159 -31.66 -0.05 10.33
N ASN A 160 -30.75 -0.61 9.53
CA ASN A 160 -30.95 -1.90 8.89
C ASN A 160 -30.97 -3.05 9.89
N VAL A 161 -30.13 -3.00 10.94
CA VAL A 161 -30.17 -3.97 12.03
C VAL A 161 -31.49 -3.84 12.79
N ALA A 162 -31.90 -2.62 13.13
CA ALA A 162 -33.17 -2.37 13.80
C ALA A 162 -34.36 -2.93 12.99
N SER A 163 -34.43 -2.65 11.69
CA SER A 163 -35.48 -3.13 10.78
C SER A 163 -35.54 -4.67 10.68
N LYS A 164 -34.39 -5.35 10.79
CA LYS A 164 -34.33 -6.82 10.81
C LYS A 164 -34.84 -7.41 12.12
N LEU A 165 -34.64 -6.72 13.24
CA LEU A 165 -35.09 -7.15 14.56
C LEU A 165 -36.58 -6.88 14.77
N ASP A 166 -37.03 -5.67 14.43
CA ASP A 166 -38.43 -5.26 14.51
C ASP A 166 -38.75 -4.24 13.41
N TYR A 167 -39.80 -4.53 12.64
CA TYR A 167 -40.20 -3.65 11.55
C TYR A 167 -40.96 -2.45 12.10
N ASP A 168 -40.44 -1.26 11.84
CA ASP A 168 -41.04 0.01 12.21
C ASP A 168 -41.08 0.93 10.99
N GLY A 169 -42.26 1.49 10.68
CA GLY A 169 -42.45 2.38 9.53
C GLY A 169 -41.57 3.63 9.60
N GLU A 170 -41.24 4.12 10.80
CA GLU A 170 -40.34 5.26 10.98
C GLU A 170 -38.92 4.93 10.51
N ILE A 171 -38.43 3.70 10.72
CA ILE A 171 -37.10 3.27 10.26
C ILE A 171 -37.00 3.39 8.74
N GLY A 172 -38.03 2.97 8.00
CA GLY A 172 -38.06 3.07 6.54
C GLY A 172 -38.02 4.51 6.03
N LEU A 173 -38.68 5.44 6.73
CA LEU A 173 -38.64 6.86 6.39
C LEU A 173 -37.25 7.46 6.59
N VAL A 174 -36.57 7.10 7.68
CA VAL A 174 -35.19 7.57 7.95
C VAL A 174 -34.21 6.95 6.95
N LEU A 175 -34.31 5.65 6.67
CA LEU A 175 -33.46 4.99 5.66
C LEU A 175 -33.57 5.65 4.27
N LYS A 176 -34.79 6.04 3.86
CA LYS A 176 -35.00 6.74 2.58
C LYS A 176 -34.22 8.06 2.47
N LYS A 177 -33.96 8.73 3.60
CA LYS A 177 -33.15 9.96 3.67
C LYS A 177 -31.64 9.66 3.72
N VAL A 178 -31.25 8.61 4.44
CA VAL A 178 -29.84 8.26 4.69
C VAL A 178 -29.20 7.55 3.49
N GLU A 179 -29.90 6.60 2.87
CA GLU A 179 -29.36 5.74 1.81
C GLU A 179 -28.75 6.47 0.61
N PRO A 180 -29.34 7.58 0.08
CA PRO A 180 -28.73 8.31 -1.03
C PRO A 180 -27.33 8.84 -0.71
N ASN A 181 -27.11 9.36 0.51
CA ASN A 181 -25.81 9.83 0.94
C ASN A 181 -24.81 8.68 1.12
N VAL A 182 -25.26 7.54 1.66
CA VAL A 182 -24.43 6.32 1.74
C VAL A 182 -23.96 5.87 0.36
N ARG A 183 -24.86 5.81 -0.63
CA ARG A 183 -24.50 5.43 -2.00
C ARG A 183 -23.47 6.37 -2.61
N LYS A 184 -23.61 7.68 -2.43
CA LYS A 184 -22.63 8.68 -2.89
C LYS A 184 -21.25 8.48 -2.24
N ILE A 185 -21.22 8.21 -0.94
CA ILE A 185 -19.97 7.94 -0.19
C ILE A 185 -19.30 6.66 -0.72
N GLU A 186 -20.06 5.58 -0.88
CA GLU A 186 -19.52 4.32 -1.41
C GLU A 186 -19.01 4.45 -2.85
N GLU A 187 -19.75 5.15 -3.71
CA GLU A 187 -19.37 5.38 -5.11
C GLU A 187 -18.08 6.20 -5.21
N HIS A 188 -17.96 7.25 -4.39
CA HIS A 188 -16.74 8.05 -4.29
C HIS A 188 -15.57 7.19 -3.81
N ARG A 189 -15.72 6.46 -2.69
CA ARG A 189 -14.66 5.57 -2.17
C ARG A 189 -14.19 4.57 -3.23
N ARG A 190 -15.12 3.89 -3.93
CA ARG A 190 -14.79 2.97 -5.04
C ARG A 190 -14.11 3.66 -6.22
N LYS A 191 -14.44 4.92 -6.51
CA LYS A 191 -13.76 5.70 -7.55
C LYS A 191 -12.32 6.01 -7.11
N TYR A 192 -12.11 6.44 -5.88
CA TYR A 192 -10.77 6.78 -5.35
C TYR A 192 -9.88 5.55 -5.22
N GLU A 193 -10.39 4.44 -4.71
CA GLU A 193 -9.65 3.17 -4.65
C GLU A 193 -9.18 2.73 -6.04
N ARG A 194 -10.04 2.87 -7.07
CA ARG A 194 -9.67 2.57 -8.46
C ARG A 194 -8.56 3.49 -8.96
N LEU A 195 -8.68 4.80 -8.74
CA LEU A 195 -7.69 5.78 -9.15
C LEU A 195 -6.33 5.56 -8.47
N HIS A 196 -6.33 5.30 -7.16
CA HIS A 196 -5.12 4.97 -6.42
C HIS A 196 -4.46 3.70 -6.95
N LYS A 197 -5.25 2.63 -7.12
CA LYS A 197 -4.74 1.36 -7.63
C LYS A 197 -4.17 1.50 -9.05
N GLU A 198 -4.85 2.24 -9.93
CA GLU A 198 -4.35 2.49 -11.28
C GLU A 198 -3.03 3.28 -11.26
N ARG A 199 -2.92 4.29 -10.39
CA ARG A 199 -1.68 5.05 -10.21
C ARG A 199 -0.54 4.19 -9.66
N GLU A 200 -0.81 3.34 -8.67
CA GLU A 200 0.17 2.41 -8.11
C GLU A 200 0.68 1.44 -9.16
N ILE A 201 -0.22 0.85 -9.95
CA ILE A 201 0.13 -0.03 -11.07
C ILE A 201 0.99 0.72 -12.09
N LYS A 202 0.56 1.91 -12.53
CA LYS A 202 1.28 2.74 -13.51
C LYS A 202 2.65 3.17 -13.00
N SER A 203 2.77 3.51 -11.72
CA SER A 203 4.04 3.85 -11.08
C SER A 203 4.98 2.64 -11.01
N ALA A 204 4.46 1.48 -10.59
CA ALA A 204 5.22 0.23 -10.54
C ALA A 204 5.67 -0.23 -11.93
N GLU A 205 4.84 -0.07 -12.97
CA GLU A 205 5.21 -0.37 -14.36
C GLU A 205 6.30 0.57 -14.87
N ARG A 206 6.19 1.88 -14.60
CA ARG A 206 7.22 2.86 -14.95
C ARG A 206 8.54 2.55 -14.26
N GLU A 207 8.51 2.22 -12.98
CA GLU A 207 9.70 1.85 -12.23
C GLU A 207 10.33 0.55 -12.76
N ARG A 208 9.52 -0.48 -13.03
CA ARG A 208 9.99 -1.72 -13.67
C ARG A 208 10.62 -1.46 -15.03
N LYS A 209 10.03 -0.57 -15.84
CA LYS A 209 10.57 -0.18 -17.14
C LYS A 209 11.91 0.55 -16.98
N ARG A 210 11.98 1.54 -16.09
CA ARG A 210 13.23 2.26 -15.77
C ARG A 210 14.33 1.32 -15.29
N GLN A 211 14.01 0.36 -14.43
CA GLN A 211 14.95 -0.66 -13.98
C GLN A 211 15.38 -1.60 -15.11
N ALA A 212 14.47 -2.02 -15.98
CA ALA A 212 14.81 -2.84 -17.14
C ALA A 212 15.75 -2.09 -18.10
N GLU A 213 15.44 -0.83 -18.43
CA GLU A 213 16.27 0.04 -19.26
C GLU A 213 17.64 0.33 -18.64
N ALA A 214 17.68 0.60 -17.33
CA ALA A 214 18.94 0.81 -16.60
C ALA A 214 19.80 -0.46 -16.62
N ARG A 215 19.21 -1.61 -16.32
CA ARG A 215 19.94 -2.88 -16.36
C ARG A 215 20.39 -3.23 -17.79
N GLU A 216 19.63 -2.87 -18.82
CA GLU A 216 20.02 -3.07 -20.23
C GLU A 216 21.18 -2.16 -20.60
N ARG A 217 21.13 -0.88 -20.20
CA ARG A 217 22.24 0.08 -20.35
C ARG A 217 23.50 -0.40 -19.63
N ASP A 218 23.38 -0.91 -18.41
CA ASP A 218 24.49 -1.47 -17.66
C ASP A 218 25.08 -2.69 -18.38
N ALA A 219 24.23 -3.58 -18.91
CA ALA A 219 24.67 -4.73 -19.71
C ALA A 219 25.41 -4.30 -20.99
N LEU A 220 24.92 -3.28 -21.70
CA LEU A 220 25.59 -2.72 -22.87
C LEU A 220 26.93 -2.09 -22.49
N SER A 221 27.01 -1.34 -21.39
CA SER A 221 28.25 -0.71 -20.91
C SER A 221 29.31 -1.72 -20.47
N ALA A 222 28.88 -2.89 -20.00
CA ALA A 222 29.78 -3.98 -19.65
C ALA A 222 30.41 -4.63 -20.90
N LEU A 223 29.82 -4.47 -22.08
CA LEU A 223 30.35 -4.97 -23.34
C LEU A 223 31.10 -3.85 -24.06
N LYS A 224 32.17 -4.21 -24.79
CA LYS A 224 32.93 -3.28 -25.61
C LYS A 224 32.82 -3.69 -27.06
N ASP A 225 32.21 -2.84 -27.87
CA ASP A 225 32.02 -3.10 -29.29
C ASP A 225 33.36 -2.93 -30.02
N GLY A 226 33.72 -3.90 -30.86
CA GLY A 226 34.95 -3.83 -31.65
C GLY A 226 36.23 -4.22 -30.92
N GLU A 227 36.16 -4.49 -29.61
CA GLU A 227 37.33 -4.80 -28.77
C GLU A 227 37.29 -6.22 -28.20
N VAL A 228 38.47 -6.75 -27.88
CA VAL A 228 38.62 -8.01 -27.16
C VAL A 228 38.70 -7.74 -25.66
N ILE A 229 37.79 -8.34 -24.90
CA ILE A 229 37.74 -8.21 -23.44
C ILE A 229 38.55 -9.36 -22.82
N GLY A 230 39.59 -9.04 -22.06
CA GLY A 230 40.34 -10.02 -21.26
C GLY A 230 39.57 -10.44 -20.03
N ILE A 231 39.54 -11.73 -19.73
CA ILE A 231 38.83 -12.34 -18.61
C ILE A 231 39.84 -12.98 -17.66
N HIS A 232 39.74 -12.65 -16.37
CA HIS A 232 40.70 -13.08 -15.35
C HIS A 232 40.06 -13.93 -14.24
N SER A 233 38.74 -14.16 -14.28
CA SER A 233 38.02 -15.02 -13.31
C SER A 233 36.70 -15.55 -13.86
N ALA A 234 36.18 -16.63 -13.26
CA ALA A 234 34.87 -17.18 -13.59
C ALA A 234 33.72 -16.17 -13.39
N LYS A 235 33.78 -15.37 -12.32
CA LYS A 235 32.78 -14.34 -12.03
C LYS A 235 32.75 -13.24 -13.09
N GLU A 236 33.92 -12.82 -13.58
CA GLU A 236 34.01 -11.85 -14.67
C GLU A 236 33.44 -12.42 -15.97
N LEU A 237 33.78 -13.68 -16.30
CA LEU A 237 33.24 -14.36 -17.46
C LEU A 237 31.71 -14.44 -17.41
N GLU A 238 31.18 -14.90 -16.30
CA GLU A 238 29.74 -15.05 -16.08
C GLU A 238 29.01 -13.71 -16.25
N THR A 239 29.59 -12.63 -15.71
CA THR A 239 29.03 -11.27 -15.86
C THR A 239 28.95 -10.86 -17.34
N LYS A 240 30.00 -11.10 -18.14
CA LYS A 240 30.01 -10.75 -19.58
C LYS A 240 29.09 -11.65 -20.40
N LEU A 241 29.04 -12.94 -20.12
CA LEU A 241 28.12 -13.88 -20.78
C LEU A 241 26.66 -13.54 -20.47
N ASN A 242 26.35 -13.18 -19.22
CA ASN A 242 25.03 -12.71 -18.83
C ASN A 242 24.66 -11.41 -19.54
N ALA A 243 25.58 -10.45 -19.65
CA ALA A 243 25.37 -9.22 -20.41
C ALA A 243 25.14 -9.49 -21.92
N ALA A 244 25.90 -10.39 -22.52
CA ALA A 244 25.73 -10.81 -23.92
C ALA A 244 24.37 -11.51 -24.15
N SER A 245 23.96 -12.39 -23.23
CA SER A 245 22.65 -13.06 -23.27
C SER A 245 21.49 -12.06 -23.19
N ARG A 246 21.59 -11.08 -22.28
CA ARG A 246 20.56 -10.03 -22.09
C ARG A 246 20.43 -9.10 -23.29
N THR A 247 21.50 -8.90 -24.05
CA THR A 247 21.53 -8.07 -25.26
C THR A 247 21.37 -8.90 -26.55
N LEU A 248 21.11 -10.21 -26.44
CA LEU A 248 20.94 -11.15 -27.55
C LEU A 248 22.15 -11.22 -28.52
N ARG A 249 23.36 -10.95 -28.00
CA ARG A 249 24.60 -10.94 -28.76
C ARG A 249 25.31 -12.29 -28.69
N LEU A 250 25.99 -12.66 -29.76
CA LEU A 250 26.90 -13.80 -29.80
C LEU A 250 28.15 -13.47 -28.96
N ALA A 251 28.48 -14.31 -27.99
CA ALA A 251 29.75 -14.25 -27.28
C ALA A 251 30.71 -15.32 -27.82
N ILE A 252 31.94 -14.94 -28.12
CA ILE A 252 32.98 -15.82 -28.62
C ILE A 252 34.07 -15.85 -27.56
N LEU A 253 34.29 -17.01 -26.94
CA LEU A 253 35.38 -17.21 -25.98
C LEU A 253 36.60 -17.72 -26.71
N TYR A 254 37.76 -17.11 -26.44
CA TYR A 254 39.06 -17.52 -26.95
C TYR A 254 39.98 -17.91 -25.79
N PHE A 255 40.22 -19.20 -25.63
CA PHE A 255 41.16 -19.75 -24.67
C PHE A 255 42.58 -19.82 -25.24
N THR A 256 43.53 -19.26 -24.52
CA THR A 256 44.91 -19.07 -24.99
C THR A 256 45.93 -19.25 -23.86
N THR A 257 47.21 -19.33 -24.23
CA THR A 257 48.36 -19.24 -23.31
C THR A 257 49.51 -18.48 -23.98
N LYS A 258 50.37 -17.83 -23.18
CA LYS A 258 51.49 -16.99 -23.69
C LYS A 258 52.58 -17.78 -24.42
N TRP A 259 52.75 -19.05 -24.06
CA TRP A 259 53.78 -19.94 -24.58
C TRP A 259 53.29 -20.82 -25.75
N CYS A 260 52.02 -20.73 -26.14
CA CYS A 260 51.45 -21.43 -27.28
C CYS A 260 51.77 -20.71 -28.62
N GLY A 261 52.56 -21.36 -29.47
CA GLY A 261 52.95 -20.81 -30.79
C GLY A 261 51.76 -20.60 -31.74
N ALA A 262 50.83 -21.56 -31.80
CA ALA A 262 49.61 -21.47 -32.59
C ALA A 262 48.70 -20.29 -32.14
N CYS A 263 48.70 -20.01 -30.84
CA CYS A 263 47.96 -18.91 -30.23
C CYS A 263 48.53 -17.54 -30.66
N ARG A 264 49.85 -17.41 -30.77
CA ARG A 264 50.49 -16.18 -31.28
C ARG A 264 50.11 -15.87 -32.73
N VAL A 265 49.88 -16.91 -33.54
CA VAL A 265 49.50 -16.75 -34.95
C VAL A 265 48.04 -16.30 -35.11
N ILE A 266 47.13 -16.79 -34.27
CA ILE A 266 45.69 -16.51 -34.39
C ILE A 266 45.23 -15.30 -33.57
N SER A 267 45.93 -14.92 -32.50
CA SER A 267 45.53 -13.80 -31.63
C SER A 267 45.37 -12.46 -32.37
N PRO A 268 46.26 -12.05 -33.31
CA PRO A 268 46.06 -10.80 -34.06
C PRO A 268 44.84 -10.85 -34.98
N LEU A 269 44.56 -12.03 -35.56
CA LEU A 269 43.36 -12.23 -36.37
C LEU A 269 42.10 -12.11 -35.51
N TYR A 270 42.09 -12.72 -34.32
CA TYR A 270 40.96 -12.64 -33.39
C TYR A 270 40.65 -11.18 -32.99
N THR A 271 41.68 -10.36 -32.75
CA THR A 271 41.50 -8.92 -32.51
C THR A 271 40.97 -8.17 -33.73
N SER A 272 41.44 -8.50 -34.94
CA SER A 272 40.91 -7.92 -36.19
C SER A 272 39.43 -8.29 -36.41
N LEU A 273 39.06 -9.53 -36.10
CA LEU A 273 37.68 -10.01 -36.19
C LEU A 273 36.75 -9.32 -35.18
N ALA A 274 37.26 -8.93 -34.00
CA ALA A 274 36.50 -8.12 -33.06
C ALA A 274 36.07 -6.79 -33.68
N GLY A 275 37.00 -6.09 -34.34
CA GLY A 275 36.69 -4.85 -35.08
C GLY A 275 35.76 -5.06 -36.28
N LYS A 276 35.88 -6.20 -36.98
CA LYS A 276 35.02 -6.55 -38.12
C LYS A 276 33.58 -6.88 -37.71
N TYR A 277 33.38 -7.47 -36.53
CA TYR A 277 32.08 -7.89 -36.02
C TYR A 277 31.75 -7.20 -34.68
N PRO A 278 31.52 -5.86 -34.68
CA PRO A 278 31.33 -5.11 -33.44
C PRO A 278 30.09 -5.53 -32.65
N LYS A 279 29.11 -6.18 -33.30
CA LYS A 279 27.90 -6.72 -32.66
C LYS A 279 28.13 -8.06 -31.93
N ALA A 280 29.22 -8.76 -32.18
CA ALA A 280 29.61 -9.93 -31.41
C ALA A 280 30.54 -9.52 -30.25
N VAL A 281 30.51 -10.27 -29.15
CA VAL A 281 31.32 -10.04 -27.96
C VAL A 281 32.54 -10.95 -28.01
N PHE A 282 33.73 -10.38 -28.03
CA PHE A 282 34.99 -11.13 -28.10
C PHE A 282 35.63 -11.19 -26.72
N LEU A 283 35.72 -12.39 -26.15
CA LEU A 283 36.27 -12.65 -24.83
C LEU A 283 37.55 -13.47 -24.94
N LYS A 284 38.61 -13.04 -24.26
CA LYS A 284 39.90 -13.74 -24.24
C LYS A 284 40.20 -14.22 -22.82
N VAL A 285 40.47 -15.51 -22.69
CA VAL A 285 40.79 -16.18 -21.42
C VAL A 285 42.19 -16.73 -21.54
N ASP A 286 43.12 -16.22 -20.72
CA ASP A 286 44.43 -16.86 -20.55
C ASP A 286 44.29 -17.95 -19.49
N ILE A 287 44.53 -19.21 -19.87
CA ILE A 287 44.35 -20.36 -18.97
C ILE A 287 45.37 -20.34 -17.83
N ASP A 288 46.52 -19.70 -18.02
CA ASP A 288 47.52 -19.57 -16.97
C ASP A 288 47.03 -18.60 -15.87
N GLU A 289 46.24 -17.59 -16.25
CA GLU A 289 45.72 -16.53 -15.37
C GLU A 289 44.34 -16.86 -14.77
N ALA A 290 43.44 -17.46 -15.57
CA ALA A 290 42.06 -17.81 -15.20
C ALA A 290 41.85 -19.34 -15.21
N ARG A 291 42.55 -20.03 -14.30
CA ARG A 291 42.54 -21.50 -14.20
C ARG A 291 41.19 -22.09 -13.80
N ASP A 292 40.44 -21.34 -13.00
CA ASP A 292 39.06 -21.64 -12.60
C ASP A 292 38.16 -21.76 -13.84
N VAL A 293 38.21 -20.76 -14.73
CA VAL A 293 37.46 -20.77 -15.99
C VAL A 293 37.85 -21.95 -16.88
N ALA A 294 39.15 -22.22 -16.97
CA ALA A 294 39.64 -23.31 -17.81
C ALA A 294 39.19 -24.69 -17.33
N ALA A 295 39.09 -24.88 -16.00
CA ALA A 295 38.57 -26.10 -15.39
C ALA A 295 37.07 -26.26 -15.67
N ASP A 296 36.28 -25.19 -15.46
CA ASP A 296 34.83 -25.19 -15.67
C ASP A 296 34.44 -25.49 -17.12
N TRP A 297 35.22 -24.98 -18.07
CA TRP A 297 35.02 -25.20 -19.51
C TRP A 297 35.75 -26.44 -20.06
N ASN A 298 36.38 -27.23 -19.18
CA ASN A 298 37.09 -28.47 -19.49
C ASN A 298 38.07 -28.32 -20.68
N ILE A 299 38.96 -27.32 -20.61
CA ILE A 299 39.87 -26.99 -21.69
C ILE A 299 41.06 -27.95 -21.73
N GLY A 300 41.07 -28.85 -22.73
CA GLY A 300 42.17 -29.80 -22.95
C GLY A 300 43.24 -29.35 -23.96
N SER A 301 42.99 -28.32 -24.76
CA SER A 301 43.92 -27.85 -25.80
C SER A 301 43.69 -26.39 -26.17
N VAL A 302 44.77 -25.72 -26.57
CA VAL A 302 44.78 -24.31 -26.99
C VAL A 302 45.45 -24.13 -28.36
N PRO A 303 44.98 -23.18 -29.19
CA PRO A 303 43.85 -22.28 -28.96
C PRO A 303 42.50 -23.00 -29.09
N ALA A 304 41.54 -22.65 -28.24
CA ALA A 304 40.16 -23.17 -28.32
C ALA A 304 39.16 -22.00 -28.34
N PHE A 305 38.13 -22.13 -29.17
CA PHE A 305 37.09 -21.14 -29.37
C PHE A 305 35.73 -21.73 -29.08
N PHE A 306 34.92 -21.03 -28.29
CA PHE A 306 33.54 -21.41 -27.99
C PHE A 306 32.60 -20.29 -28.41
N PHE A 307 31.50 -20.65 -29.02
CA PHE A 307 30.48 -19.74 -29.49
C PHE A 307 29.26 -19.92 -28.60
N VAL A 308 28.85 -18.85 -27.93
CA VAL A 308 27.78 -18.86 -26.94
C VAL A 308 26.71 -17.87 -27.34
N ARG A 309 25.46 -18.33 -27.39
CA ARG A 309 24.29 -17.47 -27.66
C ARG A 309 23.19 -17.83 -26.66
N ASN A 310 22.57 -16.82 -26.06
CA ASN A 310 21.54 -17.00 -25.02
C ASN A 310 21.96 -17.94 -23.88
N GLY A 311 23.22 -17.83 -23.44
CA GLY A 311 23.79 -18.66 -22.36
C GLY A 311 24.06 -20.12 -22.72
N LYS A 312 23.91 -20.51 -23.99
CA LYS A 312 24.17 -21.88 -24.47
C LYS A 312 25.31 -21.90 -25.49
N GLU A 313 26.16 -22.91 -25.40
CA GLU A 313 27.15 -23.21 -26.44
C GLU A 313 26.42 -23.62 -27.73
N VAL A 314 26.65 -22.87 -28.80
CA VAL A 314 26.09 -23.13 -30.13
C VAL A 314 27.12 -23.76 -31.07
N ASP A 315 28.42 -23.57 -30.81
CA ASP A 315 29.50 -24.14 -31.61
C ASP A 315 30.85 -24.09 -30.87
N LYS A 316 31.81 -24.90 -31.32
CA LYS A 316 33.17 -24.98 -30.80
C LYS A 316 34.20 -25.18 -31.91
N MET A 317 35.40 -24.64 -31.72
CA MET A 317 36.55 -24.88 -32.58
C MET A 317 37.80 -25.08 -31.72
N VAL A 318 38.69 -25.97 -32.17
CA VAL A 318 39.99 -26.21 -31.54
C VAL A 318 41.07 -26.12 -32.60
N GLY A 319 42.17 -25.42 -32.30
CA GLY A 319 43.30 -25.22 -33.21
C GLY A 319 43.32 -23.85 -33.88
N ALA A 320 44.44 -23.53 -34.54
CA ALA A 320 44.70 -22.23 -35.14
C ALA A 320 44.33 -22.16 -36.64
N ASP A 321 43.08 -22.50 -36.97
CA ASP A 321 42.55 -22.36 -38.34
C ASP A 321 41.90 -20.98 -38.53
N LYS A 322 42.56 -20.14 -39.33
CA LYS A 322 42.11 -18.77 -39.62
C LYS A 322 40.80 -18.74 -40.39
N THR A 323 40.71 -19.55 -41.45
CA THR A 323 39.58 -19.59 -42.38
C THR A 323 38.33 -20.15 -41.72
N ALA A 324 38.48 -21.23 -40.95
CA ALA A 324 37.35 -21.84 -40.28
C ALA A 324 36.86 -20.97 -39.11
N LEU A 325 37.74 -20.22 -38.42
CA LEU A 325 37.33 -19.31 -37.34
C LEU A 325 36.45 -18.18 -37.89
N GLU A 326 36.90 -17.53 -38.97
CA GLU A 326 36.13 -16.48 -39.64
C GLU A 326 34.82 -17.01 -40.21
N GLY A 327 34.83 -18.21 -40.82
CA GLY A 327 33.62 -18.86 -41.33
C GLY A 327 32.57 -19.13 -40.25
N LYS A 328 32.98 -19.66 -39.09
CA LYS A 328 32.07 -19.89 -37.95
C LYS A 328 31.53 -18.59 -37.36
N ILE A 329 32.37 -17.56 -37.24
CA ILE A 329 31.91 -16.24 -36.79
C ILE A 329 30.88 -15.68 -37.77
N ALA A 330 31.15 -15.74 -39.09
CA ALA A 330 30.20 -15.27 -40.09
C ALA A 330 28.86 -16.04 -40.04
N GLN A 331 28.91 -17.37 -39.85
CA GLN A 331 27.72 -18.21 -39.72
C GLN A 331 26.85 -17.80 -38.53
N HIS A 332 27.46 -17.63 -37.35
CA HIS A 332 26.72 -17.38 -36.11
C HIS A 332 26.43 -15.90 -35.86
N ALA A 333 27.25 -14.99 -36.38
CA ALA A 333 27.04 -13.53 -36.30
C ALA A 333 26.11 -13.00 -37.40
N GLY A 334 26.01 -13.70 -38.54
CA GLY A 334 25.17 -13.33 -39.69
C GLY A 334 23.75 -13.91 -39.68
N SER A 335 23.41 -14.78 -38.71
CA SER A 335 22.07 -15.36 -38.58
C SER A 335 21.11 -14.47 -37.76
N THR A 336 21.08 -13.16 -38.04
CA THR A 336 20.08 -12.23 -37.47
C THR A 336 19.64 -11.19 -38.48
#